data_AF-A0A9E6EFQ4-F1
#
_entry.id   AF-A0A9E6EFQ4-F1
#
_cell.length_a   1.000
_cell.length_b   1.000
_cell.length_c   1.000
_cell.angle_alpha   90.00
_cell.angle_beta   90.00
_cell.angle_gamma   90.00
#
_symmetry.space_group_name_H-M   'P 1'
#
loop_
_entity.id
_entity.type
_entity.pdbx_description
1 polymer ?
#
loop_
_entity_poly.entity_id
_entity_poly.type
_entity_poly.pdbx_seq_one_letter_code
_entity_poly.pdbx_strand_id
1 'polypeptide(L)'
;LAVKSGILAAQAIVEAKKKGDYSANTLALYRQALDASFVVKDLAKYKGLSHFMESNHQLFTVYPNLVNDAATEMFTVDGVPKREKQGRILKMVKQRRGLVGAALDAIKGGLNVR
;
A
#
# COMPACT_ATOMS: atom_id res chain seq x y z
N LEU A 1 -0.19 12.10 -7.15
CA LEU A 1 -0.78 11.73 -8.46
C LEU A 1 -1.59 12.87 -9.09
N ALA A 2 -2.55 13.48 -8.36
CA ALA A 2 -3.47 14.48 -8.88
C ALA A 2 -2.83 15.71 -9.56
N VAL A 3 -1.76 16.27 -8.97
CA VAL A 3 -1.05 17.42 -9.57
C VAL A 3 -0.43 17.05 -10.92
N LYS A 4 0.20 15.88 -11.01
CA LYS A 4 0.84 15.42 -12.26
C LYS A 4 -0.21 15.14 -13.34
N SER A 5 -1.33 14.51 -13.01
CA SER A 5 -2.43 14.33 -13.96
C SER A 5 -3.00 15.67 -14.41
N GLY A 6 -3.13 16.65 -13.52
CA GLY A 6 -3.57 18.01 -13.89
C GLY A 6 -2.62 18.70 -14.88
N ILE A 7 -1.31 18.59 -14.67
CA ILE A 7 -0.29 19.11 -15.59
C ILE A 7 -0.41 18.44 -16.97
N LEU A 8 -0.55 17.12 -17.01
CA LEU A 8 -0.69 16.37 -18.27
C LEU A 8 -1.99 16.73 -19.01
N ALA A 9 -3.08 16.95 -18.27
CA ALA A 9 -4.35 17.40 -18.85
C ALA A 9 -4.22 18.79 -19.45
N ALA A 10 -3.59 19.73 -18.74
CA ALA A 10 -3.35 21.08 -19.25
C ALA A 10 -2.49 21.06 -20.53
N GLN A 11 -1.45 20.23 -20.57
CA GLN A 11 -0.62 20.05 -21.76
C GLN A 11 -1.43 19.55 -22.97
N ALA A 12 -2.29 18.55 -22.77
CA ALA A 12 -3.16 18.05 -23.84
C ALA A 12 -4.13 19.12 -24.37
N ILE A 13 -4.69 19.96 -23.48
CA ILE A 13 -5.57 21.07 -23.87
C ILE A 13 -4.81 22.16 -24.63
N VAL A 14 -3.58 22.47 -24.22
CA VAL A 14 -2.72 23.44 -24.95
C VAL A 14 -2.44 22.95 -26.37
N GLU A 15 -2.16 21.65 -26.55
CA GLU A 15 -1.96 21.05 -27.88
C GLU A 15 -3.25 21.04 -28.72
N ALA A 16 -4.40 20.72 -28.12
CA ALA A 16 -5.70 20.80 -28.78
C ALA A 16 -6.00 22.21 -29.27
N LYS A 17 -5.74 23.22 -28.43
CA LYS A 17 -5.92 24.63 -28.78
C LYS A 17 -5.01 25.07 -29.92
N LYS A 18 -3.75 24.64 -29.95
CA LYS A 18 -2.82 24.94 -31.06
C LYS A 18 -3.28 24.37 -32.39
N LYS A 19 -3.85 23.16 -32.36
CA LYS A 19 -4.38 22.47 -33.56
C LYS A 19 -5.78 22.94 -33.95
N GLY A 20 -6.50 23.62 -33.06
CA GLY A 20 -7.91 23.94 -33.23
C GLY A 20 -8.82 22.70 -33.21
N ASP A 21 -8.31 21.55 -32.75
CA ASP A 21 -9.00 20.27 -32.77
C ASP A 21 -9.15 19.74 -31.34
N TYR A 22 -10.41 19.63 -30.90
CA TYR A 22 -10.80 19.08 -29.60
C TYR A 22 -11.45 17.70 -29.72
N SER A 23 -11.26 17.02 -30.85
CA SER A 23 -11.74 15.67 -31.06
C SER A 23 -11.12 14.67 -30.07
N ALA A 24 -11.76 13.51 -29.95
CA ALA A 24 -11.26 12.40 -29.13
C ALA A 24 -9.82 11.99 -29.51
N ASN A 25 -9.45 12.12 -30.79
CA ASN A 25 -8.10 11.78 -31.26
C ASN A 25 -7.04 12.71 -30.66
N THR A 26 -7.32 14.02 -30.62
CA THR A 26 -6.37 14.98 -30.06
C THR A 26 -6.34 14.92 -28.52
N LEU A 27 -7.47 14.68 -27.87
CA LEU A 27 -7.51 14.48 -26.41
C LEU A 27 -6.91 13.14 -25.94
N ALA A 28 -6.80 12.14 -26.83
CA ALA A 28 -6.12 10.88 -26.52
C ALA A 28 -4.64 11.08 -26.11
N LEU A 29 -4.02 12.21 -26.47
CA LEU A 29 -2.69 12.60 -26.00
C LEU A 29 -2.59 12.66 -24.48
N TYR A 30 -3.65 13.07 -23.79
CA TYR A 30 -3.69 13.03 -22.32
C TYR A 30 -3.58 11.61 -21.80
N ARG A 31 -4.34 10.68 -22.41
CA ARG A 31 -4.33 9.28 -22.00
C ARG A 31 -2.98 8.63 -22.25
N GLN A 32 -2.39 8.87 -23.42
CA GLN A 32 -1.04 8.41 -23.75
C GLN A 32 0.01 8.94 -22.77
N ALA A 33 -0.07 10.23 -22.43
CA ALA A 33 0.86 10.84 -21.48
C ALA A 33 0.67 10.29 -20.05
N LEU A 34 -0.57 9.99 -19.65
CA LEU A 34 -0.86 9.31 -18.39
C LEU A 34 -0.27 7.90 -18.35
N ASP A 35 -0.49 7.10 -19.39
CA ASP A 35 0.02 5.73 -19.50
C ASP A 35 1.56 5.68 -19.54
N ALA A 36 2.19 6.70 -20.15
CA ALA A 36 3.64 6.88 -20.14
C ALA A 36 4.20 7.36 -18.78
N SER A 37 3.36 7.96 -17.93
CA SER A 37 3.77 8.47 -16.61
C SER A 37 3.71 7.41 -15.51
N PHE A 38 4.24 7.74 -14.33
CA PHE A 38 4.12 6.87 -13.15
C PHE A 38 2.70 6.81 -12.59
N VAL A 39 1.81 7.74 -12.96
CA VAL A 39 0.46 7.87 -12.37
C VAL A 39 -0.37 6.59 -12.59
N VAL A 40 -0.39 6.06 -13.82
CA VAL A 40 -1.17 4.85 -14.13
C VAL A 40 -0.51 3.61 -13.54
N LYS A 41 0.82 3.54 -13.53
CA LYS A 41 1.59 2.43 -12.95
C LYS A 41 1.35 2.31 -11.45
N ASP A 42 1.36 3.43 -10.73
CA ASP A 42 1.10 3.48 -9.30
C ASP A 42 -0.34 3.09 -8.99
N LEU A 43 -1.32 3.62 -9.73
CA LEU A 43 -2.73 3.23 -9.55
C LEU A 43 -2.97 1.74 -9.81
N ALA A 44 -2.31 1.17 -10.82
CA ALA A 44 -2.40 -0.25 -11.12
C ALA A 44 -1.82 -1.10 -9.97
N LYS A 45 -0.64 -0.72 -9.46
CA LYS A 45 0.01 -1.39 -8.33
C LYS A 45 -0.86 -1.42 -7.07
N TYR A 46 -1.54 -0.32 -6.76
CA TYR A 46 -2.36 -0.22 -5.55
C TYR A 46 -3.82 -0.69 -5.72
N LYS A 47 -4.23 -1.09 -6.94
CA LYS A 47 -5.61 -1.52 -7.23
C LYS A 47 -6.06 -2.71 -6.36
N GLY A 48 -5.18 -3.69 -6.14
CA GLY A 48 -5.47 -4.86 -5.31
C GLY A 48 -5.39 -4.59 -3.81
N LEU A 49 -4.68 -3.53 -3.41
CA LEU A 49 -4.44 -3.21 -2.01
C LEU A 49 -5.73 -2.83 -1.27
N SER A 50 -6.64 -2.06 -1.90
CA SER A 50 -7.91 -1.68 -1.28
C SER A 50 -8.76 -2.90 -0.90
N HIS A 51 -8.89 -3.86 -1.82
CA HIS A 51 -9.64 -5.09 -1.56
C HIS A 51 -8.96 -5.98 -0.50
N PHE A 52 -7.62 -6.01 -0.49
CA PHE A 52 -6.86 -6.69 0.55
C PHE A 52 -7.08 -6.06 1.94
N MET A 53 -7.15 -4.72 2.01
CA MET A 53 -7.40 -3.98 3.26
C MET A 53 -8.83 -4.22 3.76
N GLU A 54 -9.83 -4.21 2.87
CA GLU A 54 -11.22 -4.51 3.21
C GLU A 54 -11.39 -5.95 3.74
N SER A 55 -10.77 -6.92 3.08
CA SER A 55 -10.88 -8.34 3.46
C SER A 55 -10.09 -8.72 4.71
N ASN A 56 -9.14 -7.90 5.15
CA ASN A 56 -8.27 -8.18 6.31
C ASN A 56 -8.38 -7.09 7.39
N HIS A 57 -9.54 -7.01 8.05
CA HIS A 57 -9.79 -6.11 9.20
C HIS A 57 -8.75 -6.19 10.33
N GLN A 58 -8.01 -7.30 10.43
CA GLN A 58 -6.97 -7.51 11.42
C GLN A 58 -5.76 -6.57 11.24
N LEU A 59 -5.51 -6.09 10.01
CA LEU A 59 -4.49 -5.07 9.71
C LEU A 59 -4.68 -3.78 10.52
N PHE A 60 -5.93 -3.42 10.83
CA PHE A 60 -6.26 -2.20 11.55
C PHE A 60 -6.57 -2.43 13.03
N THR A 61 -6.85 -3.67 13.44
CA THR A 61 -7.29 -3.98 14.81
C THR A 61 -6.26 -4.75 15.61
N VAL A 62 -5.72 -5.83 15.06
CA VAL A 62 -4.86 -6.77 15.80
C VAL A 62 -3.39 -6.39 15.66
N TYR A 63 -2.93 -6.09 14.44
CA TYR A 63 -1.52 -5.84 14.19
C TYR A 63 -0.95 -4.57 14.87
N PRO A 64 -1.64 -3.42 14.91
CA PRO A 64 -1.10 -2.22 15.57
C PRO A 64 -0.84 -2.47 17.06
N ASN A 65 -1.80 -3.11 17.74
CA ASN A 65 -1.68 -3.47 19.15
C ASN A 65 -0.58 -4.52 19.38
N LEU A 66 -0.50 -5.53 18.50
CA LEU A 66 0.52 -6.57 18.58
C LEU A 66 1.94 -6.01 18.39
N VAL A 67 2.12 -5.08 17.45
CA VAL A 67 3.40 -4.41 17.21
C VAL A 67 3.78 -3.54 18.41
N ASN A 68 2.84 -2.81 18.98
CA ASN A 68 3.07 -1.98 20.17
C ASN A 68 3.51 -2.84 21.37
N ASP A 69 2.77 -3.92 21.65
CA ASP A 69 3.08 -4.82 22.77
C ASP A 69 4.44 -5.52 22.56
N ALA A 70 4.74 -5.94 21.32
CA ALA A 70 6.03 -6.54 20.99
C ALA A 70 7.20 -5.55 21.11
N ALA A 71 7.01 -4.30 20.69
CA ALA A 71 8.01 -3.25 20.85
C ALA A 71 8.25 -2.93 22.33
N THR A 72 7.18 -2.80 23.11
CA THR A 72 7.25 -2.59 24.57
C THR A 72 8.05 -3.70 25.24
N GLU A 73 7.75 -4.96 24.92
CA GLU A 73 8.46 -6.13 25.47
C GLU A 73 9.95 -6.16 25.09
N MET A 74 10.27 -5.78 23.85
CA MET A 74 11.65 -5.79 23.32
C MET A 74 12.52 -4.68 23.92
N PHE A 75 11.95 -3.47 24.08
CA PHE A 75 12.66 -2.27 24.52
C PHE A 75 12.63 -2.06 26.04
N THR A 76 11.72 -2.71 26.77
CA THR A 76 11.75 -2.69 28.24
C THR A 76 13.01 -3.36 28.76
N VAL A 77 13.75 -2.68 29.64
CA VAL A 77 14.95 -3.20 30.30
C VAL A 77 14.57 -3.63 31.71
N ASP A 78 14.22 -4.91 31.86
CA ASP A 78 13.74 -5.56 33.09
C ASP A 78 14.70 -6.68 33.57
N GLY A 79 15.89 -6.78 32.98
CA GLY A 79 16.87 -7.83 33.29
C GLY A 79 16.55 -9.20 32.70
N VAL A 80 15.43 -9.36 31.97
CA VAL A 80 15.06 -10.64 31.37
C VAL A 80 15.92 -10.93 30.12
N PRO A 81 16.45 -12.16 29.95
CA PRO A 81 17.22 -12.53 28.77
C PRO A 81 16.48 -12.28 27.46
N LYS A 82 17.20 -11.81 26.44
CA LYS A 82 16.62 -11.50 25.12
C LYS A 82 15.90 -12.70 24.47
N ARG A 83 16.37 -13.93 24.71
CA ARG A 83 15.72 -15.16 24.23
C ARG A 83 14.32 -15.36 24.81
N GLU A 84 14.13 -15.06 26.09
CA GLU A 84 12.82 -15.17 26.73
C GLU A 84 11.86 -14.09 26.22
N LYS A 85 12.34 -12.86 26.04
CA LYS A 85 11.57 -11.77 25.40
C LYS A 85 11.08 -12.16 24.00
N GLN A 86 11.96 -12.74 23.18
CA GLN A 86 11.58 -13.26 21.85
C GLN A 86 10.52 -14.36 21.93
N GLY A 87 10.63 -15.28 22.91
CA GLY A 87 9.62 -16.30 23.17
C GLY A 87 8.27 -15.71 23.58
N ARG A 88 8.26 -14.66 24.42
CA ARG A 88 7.05 -13.93 24.81
C ARG A 88 6.39 -13.26 23.61
N ILE A 89 7.17 -12.62 22.74
CA ILE A 89 6.68 -12.02 21.49
C ILE A 89 6.05 -13.08 20.57
N LEU A 90 6.73 -14.22 20.37
CA LEU A 90 6.19 -15.33 19.57
C LEU A 90 4.88 -15.87 20.15
N LYS A 91 4.76 -15.96 21.48
CA LYS A 91 3.53 -16.36 22.16
C LYS A 91 2.40 -15.35 21.93
N MET A 92 2.68 -14.05 22.01
CA MET A 92 1.71 -12.99 21.72
C MET A 92 1.18 -13.07 20.27
N VAL A 93 2.07 -13.27 19.29
CA VAL A 93 1.69 -13.46 17.87
C VAL A 93 0.83 -14.71 17.69
N LYS A 94 1.24 -15.84 18.31
CA LYS A 94 0.50 -17.11 18.24
C LYS A 94 -0.91 -16.98 18.84
N GLN A 95 -1.07 -16.26 19.95
CA GLN A 95 -2.35 -16.11 20.65
C GLN A 95 -3.33 -15.17 19.95
N ARG A 96 -2.86 -14.05 19.39
CA ARG A 96 -3.75 -13.00 18.86
C ARG A 96 -4.14 -13.19 17.40
N ARG A 97 -3.28 -13.80 16.58
CA ARG A 97 -3.49 -13.97 15.14
C ARG A 97 -3.37 -15.42 14.66
N GLY A 98 -2.52 -16.20 15.34
CA GLY A 98 -2.06 -17.51 14.89
C GLY A 98 -0.90 -17.37 13.90
N LEU A 99 0.16 -18.17 14.07
CA LEU A 99 1.40 -18.06 13.28
C LEU A 99 1.17 -18.26 11.77
N VAL A 100 0.30 -19.21 11.41
CA VAL A 100 -0.07 -19.48 10.00
C VAL A 100 -0.88 -18.32 9.42
N GLY A 101 -1.79 -17.74 10.20
CA GLY A 101 -2.56 -16.56 9.79
C GLY A 101 -1.66 -15.35 9.54
N ALA A 102 -0.68 -15.12 10.42
CA ALA A 102 0.28 -14.03 10.26
C ALA A 102 1.17 -14.20 9.02
N ALA A 103 1.63 -15.42 8.76
CA ALA A 103 2.40 -15.73 7.55
C ALA A 103 1.57 -15.57 6.27
N LEU A 104 0.31 -16.03 6.27
CA LEU A 104 -0.60 -15.86 5.14
C LEU A 104 -0.91 -14.40 4.86
N ASP A 105 -1.10 -13.57 5.88
CA ASP A 105 -1.32 -12.13 5.72
C ASP A 105 -0.09 -11.43 5.15
N ALA A 106 1.11 -11.83 5.58
CA ALA A 106 2.36 -11.29 5.03
C ALA A 106 2.53 -11.65 3.54
N ILE A 107 2.23 -12.90 3.17
CA ILE A 107 2.28 -13.35 1.77
C ILE A 107 1.22 -12.64 0.93
N LYS A 108 -0.04 -12.59 1.40
CA LYS A 108 -1.13 -11.92 0.69
C LYS A 108 -0.89 -10.42 0.58
N GLY A 109 -0.35 -9.78 1.61
CA GLY A 109 0.03 -8.37 1.58
C GLY A 109 1.13 -8.10 0.54
N GLY A 110 2.18 -8.92 0.54
CA GLY A 110 3.26 -8.82 -0.46
C GLY A 110 2.78 -9.05 -1.90
N LEU A 111 1.79 -9.94 -2.10
CA LEU A 111 1.23 -10.23 -3.42
C LEU A 111 0.31 -9.12 -3.94
N ASN A 112 -0.42 -8.43 -3.05
CA ASN A 112 -1.35 -7.34 -3.41
C ASN A 112 -0.68 -5.97 -3.55
N VAL A 113 0.59 -5.84 -3.15
CA VAL A 113 1.40 -4.61 -3.25
C VAL A 113 2.37 -4.66 -4.45
N ARG A 114 2.40 -5.77 -5.19
CA ARG A 114 3.28 -5.99 -6.34
C ARG A 114 2.66 -5.47 -7.64
#